data_AF-A0A9X4KYX0-F1
#
_entry.id   AF-A0A9X4KYX0-F1
#
_cell.length_a   1.000
_cell.length_b   1.000
_cell.length_c   1.000
_cell.angle_alpha   90.00
_cell.angle_beta   90.00
_cell.angle_gamma   90.00
#
_symmetry.space_group_name_H-M   'P 1'
#
loop_
_entity.id
_entity.type
_entity.pdbx_description
1 polymer ?
#
loop_
_entity_poly.entity_id
_entity_poly.type
_entity_poly.pdbx_seq_one_letter_code
_entity_poly.pdbx_strand_id
1 'polypeptide(L)'
;MEEQLGHAWQLAELREYGRARPNAELLQLSFLSYSDAARGEFVDAGWWADLDDGAIRSTRHLRPFRAARALKEEDTVHAVVRTETLYVYPGEVNARVRWESSTQRDAEEGDFSKVKATAASSYADVVKQVKNIIKNPLADKTPVLLVAYRSIDRTSDGLCLRDAQGRLLPIMDRMPNGRETASLIEWLGEKDLSDQAALVMFSHGLDDNRLSVQLMSIVTDNRIIRLLY
;
A
#
# COMPACT_ATOMS: atom_id res chain seq x y z
N MET A 1 0.37 -6.27 13.81
CA MET A 1 1.25 -7.38 14.25
C MET A 1 2.37 -6.92 15.17
N GLU A 2 3.29 -6.03 14.77
CA GLU A 2 4.39 -5.52 15.63
C GLU A 2 3.89 -4.88 16.95
N GLU A 3 2.99 -3.89 16.87
CA GLU A 3 2.43 -3.19 18.04
C GLU A 3 1.67 -4.10 19.01
N GLN A 4 1.11 -5.20 18.51
CA GLN A 4 0.32 -6.14 19.32
C GLN A 4 1.18 -7.21 19.99
N LEU A 5 2.41 -7.41 19.51
CA LEU A 5 3.41 -8.28 20.16
C LEU A 5 4.16 -7.56 21.29
N GLY A 6 4.10 -6.22 21.34
CA GLY A 6 4.74 -5.42 22.39
C GLY A 6 6.27 -5.42 22.37
N HIS A 7 6.89 -6.04 21.36
CA HIS A 7 8.35 -6.12 21.23
C HIS A 7 8.90 -4.96 20.41
N ALA A 8 9.80 -4.17 21.01
CA ALA A 8 10.46 -3.05 20.36
C ALA A 8 11.71 -3.54 19.61
N TRP A 9 11.51 -4.00 18.38
CA TRP A 9 12.58 -4.52 17.51
C TRP A 9 13.71 -3.50 17.28
N GLN A 10 14.94 -3.95 17.52
CA GLN A 10 16.14 -3.17 17.20
C GLN A 10 16.67 -3.53 15.80
N LEU A 11 17.31 -2.59 15.10
CA LEU A 11 17.86 -2.86 13.76
C LEU A 11 18.97 -3.91 13.78
N ALA A 12 19.78 -3.94 14.83
CA ALA A 12 20.80 -4.97 15.04
C ALA A 12 20.17 -6.36 15.17
N GLU A 13 19.08 -6.45 15.95
CA GLU A 13 18.31 -7.69 16.13
C GLU A 13 17.71 -8.17 14.79
N LEU A 14 17.08 -7.28 14.02
CA LEU A 14 16.55 -7.63 12.69
C LEU A 14 17.65 -8.18 11.77
N ARG A 15 18.86 -7.61 11.83
CA ARG A 15 20.02 -8.11 11.07
C ARG A 15 20.44 -9.51 11.55
N GLU A 16 20.54 -9.73 12.86
CA GLU A 16 20.88 -11.04 13.45
C GLU A 16 19.90 -12.14 13.03
N TYR A 17 18.60 -11.80 12.91
CA TYR A 17 17.57 -12.72 12.40
C TYR A 17 17.50 -12.81 10.86
N GLY A 18 18.48 -12.26 10.13
CA GLY A 18 18.52 -12.33 8.66
C GLY A 18 17.44 -11.51 7.96
N ARG A 19 16.86 -10.50 8.65
CA ARG A 19 15.83 -9.60 8.11
C ARG A 19 16.39 -8.27 7.64
N ALA A 20 17.67 -8.25 7.27
CA ALA A 20 18.35 -7.11 6.69
C ALA A 20 18.88 -7.50 5.31
N ARG A 21 18.56 -6.71 4.29
CA ARG A 21 18.96 -6.96 2.89
C ARG A 21 19.66 -5.73 2.32
N PRO A 22 20.84 -5.85 1.70
CA PRO A 22 21.53 -4.70 1.13
C PRO A 22 20.92 -4.29 -0.22
N ASN A 23 21.13 -3.02 -0.60
CA ASN A 23 20.87 -2.50 -1.95
C ASN A 23 19.45 -2.71 -2.48
N ALA A 24 18.43 -2.69 -1.62
CA ALA A 24 17.04 -2.83 -2.07
C ALA A 24 16.59 -1.56 -2.81
N GLU A 25 15.89 -1.73 -3.92
CA GLU A 25 15.24 -0.66 -4.67
C GLU A 25 13.73 -0.66 -4.41
N LEU A 26 13.20 0.48 -3.94
CA LEU A 26 11.80 0.65 -3.57
C LEU A 26 11.17 1.77 -4.39
N LEU A 27 9.95 1.53 -4.88
CA LEU A 27 9.14 2.55 -5.55
C LEU A 27 7.86 2.80 -4.75
N GLN A 28 7.64 4.04 -4.30
CA GLN A 28 6.46 4.38 -3.50
C GLN A 28 5.22 4.40 -4.38
N LEU A 29 4.21 3.60 -4.04
CA LEU A 29 2.96 3.52 -4.80
C LEU A 29 1.87 4.44 -4.22
N SER A 30 1.88 4.69 -2.92
CA SER A 30 0.97 5.64 -2.27
C SER A 30 1.56 6.13 -0.95
N PHE A 31 1.11 7.31 -0.52
CA PHE A 31 1.46 7.91 0.75
C PHE A 31 0.19 8.48 1.40
N LEU A 32 0.19 8.53 2.72
CA LEU A 32 -0.91 9.06 3.49
C LEU A 32 -0.39 9.65 4.80
N SER A 33 -0.75 10.90 5.07
CA SER A 33 -0.66 11.48 6.41
C SER A 33 -2.05 11.63 7.04
N TYR A 34 -2.19 11.20 8.29
CA TYR A 34 -3.43 11.34 9.07
C TYR A 34 -3.16 11.48 10.57
N SER A 35 -4.12 12.04 11.30
CA SER A 35 -4.08 12.12 12.76
C SER A 35 -4.76 10.90 13.39
N ASP A 36 -4.06 10.19 14.27
CA ASP A 36 -4.64 9.21 15.18
C ASP A 36 -4.91 9.89 16.53
N ALA A 37 -6.14 10.35 16.73
CA ALA A 37 -6.53 11.04 17.95
C ALA A 37 -6.53 10.12 19.18
N ALA A 38 -6.76 8.81 19.01
CA ALA A 38 -6.78 7.85 20.10
C ALA A 38 -5.37 7.61 20.65
N ARG A 39 -4.37 7.62 19.77
CA ARG A 39 -2.94 7.47 20.13
C ARG A 39 -2.23 8.79 20.39
N GLY A 40 -2.83 9.91 19.97
CA GLY A 40 -2.26 11.23 20.17
C GLY A 40 -1.06 11.51 19.27
N GLU A 41 -1.10 11.04 18.01
CA GLU A 41 0.01 11.11 17.05
C GLU A 41 -0.45 11.40 15.63
N PHE A 42 0.42 12.03 14.84
CA PHE A 42 0.31 12.02 13.38
C PHE A 42 1.03 10.78 12.85
N VAL A 43 0.45 10.15 11.84
CA VAL A 43 0.99 8.97 11.18
C VAL A 43 1.24 9.32 9.73
N ASP A 44 2.50 9.26 9.33
CA ASP A 44 2.90 9.34 7.93
C ASP A 44 3.22 7.92 7.45
N ALA A 45 2.37 7.39 6.57
CA ALA A 45 2.43 6.02 6.07
C ALA A 45 2.71 6.00 4.58
N GLY A 46 3.68 5.17 4.16
CA GLY A 46 4.00 4.94 2.76
C GLY A 46 3.84 3.47 2.39
N TRP A 47 3.35 3.19 1.19
CA TRP A 47 3.29 1.85 0.62
C TRP A 47 4.24 1.78 -0.57
N TRP A 48 5.12 0.78 -0.55
CA TRP A 48 6.26 0.68 -1.45
C TRP A 48 6.24 -0.67 -2.15
N ALA A 49 6.42 -0.69 -3.46
CA ALA A 49 6.78 -1.92 -4.14
C ALA A 49 8.29 -2.12 -4.01
N ASP A 50 8.70 -3.29 -3.54
CA ASP A 50 10.07 -3.77 -3.64
C ASP A 50 10.30 -4.27 -5.08
N LEU A 51 11.24 -3.66 -5.80
CA LEU A 51 11.45 -3.95 -7.22
C LEU A 51 12.12 -5.30 -7.46
N ASP A 52 12.64 -5.96 -6.42
CA ASP A 52 13.29 -7.27 -6.55
C ASP A 52 12.30 -8.43 -6.43
N ASP A 53 11.36 -8.36 -5.46
CA ASP A 53 10.41 -9.45 -5.17
C ASP A 53 8.94 -9.08 -5.43
N GLY A 54 8.65 -7.82 -5.76
CA GLY A 54 7.30 -7.33 -6.01
C GLY A 54 6.45 -7.15 -4.76
N ALA A 55 6.99 -7.40 -3.57
CA ALA A 55 6.23 -7.32 -2.33
C ALA A 55 5.87 -5.87 -2.01
N ILE A 56 4.62 -5.67 -1.58
CA ILE A 56 4.19 -4.38 -1.05
C ILE A 56 4.65 -4.27 0.41
N ARG A 57 5.55 -3.33 0.68
CA ARG A 57 6.12 -2.99 1.99
C ARG A 57 5.46 -1.72 2.52
N SER A 58 5.55 -1.49 3.84
CA SER A 58 5.05 -0.26 4.45
C SER A 58 6.12 0.49 5.24
N THR A 59 6.08 1.82 5.20
CA THR A 59 6.79 2.68 6.15
C THR A 59 5.78 3.35 7.07
N ARG A 60 6.15 3.56 8.33
CA ARG A 60 5.34 4.31 9.31
C ARG A 60 6.24 5.22 10.13
N HIS A 61 6.04 6.52 9.97
CA HIS A 61 6.65 7.56 10.77
C HIS A 61 5.59 8.12 11.72
N LEU A 62 5.77 7.88 13.02
CA LEU A 62 4.84 8.28 14.07
C LEU A 62 5.36 9.57 14.72
N ARG A 63 4.54 10.63 14.70
CA ARG A 63 4.86 11.93 15.27
C ARG A 63 3.87 12.26 16.39
N PRO A 64 4.21 11.96 17.66
CA PRO A 64 3.35 12.30 18.79
C PRO A 64 3.00 13.79 18.79
N PHE A 65 1.73 14.16 19.03
CA PHE A 65 1.26 15.54 18.92
C PHE A 65 2.10 16.54 19.73
N ARG A 66 2.54 16.12 20.92
CA ARG A 66 3.37 16.95 21.81
C ARG A 66 4.79 17.20 21.28
N ALA A 67 5.30 16.33 20.42
CA ALA A 67 6.64 16.39 19.85
C ALA A 67 6.64 16.63 18.33
N ALA A 68 5.47 16.80 17.70
CA ALA A 68 5.32 16.86 16.25
C ALA A 68 6.14 17.98 15.60
N ARG A 69 6.37 19.11 16.30
CA ARG A 69 7.21 20.21 15.80
C ARG A 69 8.70 19.87 15.72
N ALA A 70 9.16 18.90 16.50
CA ALA A 70 10.56 18.47 16.55
C ALA A 70 10.85 17.31 15.58
N LEU A 71 9.80 16.66 15.07
CA LEU A 71 9.91 15.56 14.13
C LEU A 71 9.53 16.05 12.74
N LYS A 72 10.38 15.74 11.76
CA LYS A 72 10.13 16.12 10.37
C LYS A 72 8.94 15.31 9.85
N GLU A 73 7.99 16.00 9.22
CA GLU A 73 6.92 15.36 8.45
C GLU A 73 7.49 14.72 7.19
N GLU A 74 7.09 13.48 6.92
CA GLU A 74 7.44 12.80 5.68
C GLU A 74 6.48 13.23 4.55
N ASP A 75 6.92 13.07 3.30
CA ASP A 75 6.14 13.37 2.11
C ASP A 75 6.33 12.26 1.06
N THR A 76 5.59 12.36 -0.03
CA THR A 76 5.66 11.45 -1.15
C THR A 76 7.02 11.47 -1.83
N VAL A 77 7.47 10.28 -2.22
CA VAL A 77 8.71 10.07 -2.97
C VAL A 77 8.37 9.59 -4.37
N HIS A 78 8.78 10.34 -5.39
CA HIS A 78 8.58 10.00 -6.79
C HIS A 78 9.74 9.19 -7.39
N ALA A 79 10.94 9.34 -6.82
CA ALA A 79 12.12 8.61 -7.22
C ALA A 79 12.10 7.15 -6.75
N VAL A 80 12.93 6.32 -7.37
CA VAL A 80 13.28 5.00 -6.81
C VAL A 80 14.28 5.23 -5.68
N VAL A 81 13.96 4.69 -4.51
CA VAL A 81 14.82 4.73 -3.33
C VAL A 81 15.71 3.50 -3.33
N ARG A 82 17.03 3.70 -3.43
CA ARG A 82 18.03 2.64 -3.27
C ARG A 82 18.62 2.70 -1.87
N THR A 83 18.23 1.76 -1.04
CA THR A 83 18.66 1.67 0.37
C THR A 83 20.03 1.01 0.47
N GLU A 84 20.90 1.46 1.37
CA GLU A 84 22.13 0.72 1.67
C GLU A 84 21.80 -0.61 2.36
N THR A 85 20.86 -0.58 3.29
CA THR A 85 20.30 -1.76 3.96
C THR A 85 18.82 -1.53 4.25
N LEU A 86 17.99 -2.44 3.75
CA LEU A 86 16.57 -2.52 4.07
C LEU A 86 16.36 -3.50 5.22
N TYR A 87 15.81 -3.02 6.33
CA TYR A 87 15.41 -3.84 7.45
C TYR A 87 13.90 -4.13 7.35
N VAL A 88 13.52 -5.40 7.43
CA VAL A 88 12.14 -5.87 7.28
C VAL A 88 11.63 -6.40 8.62
N TYR A 89 10.65 -5.73 9.19
CA TYR A 89 10.03 -6.16 10.44
C TYR A 89 9.19 -7.43 10.23
N PRO A 90 9.00 -8.26 11.27
CA PRO A 90 8.10 -9.41 11.17
C PRO A 90 6.66 -9.01 10.84
N GLY A 91 6.05 -9.73 9.91
CA GLY A 91 4.68 -9.55 9.48
C GLY A 91 4.39 -10.39 8.24
N GLU A 92 3.13 -10.80 8.07
CA GLU A 92 2.70 -11.60 6.91
C GLU A 92 2.54 -10.76 5.65
N VAL A 93 1.75 -9.67 5.74
CA VAL A 93 1.44 -8.78 4.61
C VAL A 93 1.76 -7.35 4.98
N ASN A 94 2.22 -6.57 3.99
CA ASN A 94 2.67 -5.18 4.16
C ASN A 94 3.69 -5.01 5.29
N ALA A 95 4.61 -5.97 5.42
CA ALA A 95 5.66 -5.94 6.43
C ALA A 95 6.29 -4.54 6.47
N ARG A 96 6.37 -3.98 7.68
CA ARG A 96 6.98 -2.69 7.89
C ARG A 96 8.46 -2.78 7.51
N VAL A 97 8.97 -1.77 6.86
CA VAL A 97 10.38 -1.65 6.52
C VAL A 97 10.96 -0.37 7.06
N ARG A 98 12.28 -0.38 7.26
CA ARG A 98 13.07 0.79 7.66
C ARG A 98 14.43 0.72 6.99
N TRP A 99 15.02 1.88 6.73
CA TRP A 99 16.41 2.05 6.32
C TRP A 99 16.98 3.29 7.02
N GLU A 100 18.31 3.39 7.06
CA GLU A 100 19.02 4.51 7.68
C GLU A 100 19.58 5.46 6.62
N SER A 101 20.17 4.87 5.57
CA SER A 101 20.78 5.59 4.44
C SER A 101 20.19 5.12 3.12
N SER A 102 19.98 6.05 2.21
CA SER A 102 19.51 5.76 0.86
C SER A 102 20.00 6.80 -0.15
N THR A 103 20.14 6.38 -1.39
CA THR A 103 20.25 7.24 -2.56
C THR A 103 18.96 7.20 -3.36
N GLN A 104 18.79 8.14 -4.29
CA GLN A 104 17.63 8.19 -5.17
C GLN A 104 18.10 8.20 -6.63
N ARG A 105 17.34 7.51 -7.48
CA ARG A 105 17.43 7.63 -8.93
C ARG A 105 16.05 7.90 -9.51
N ASP A 106 15.98 8.49 -10.68
CA ASP A 106 14.72 8.63 -11.39
C ASP A 106 14.11 7.26 -11.69
N ALA A 107 12.77 7.21 -11.63
CA ALA A 107 12.01 6.04 -12.03
C ALA A 107 11.92 5.99 -13.55
N GLU A 108 12.12 4.80 -14.11
CA GLU A 108 12.08 4.55 -15.55
C GLU A 108 10.88 3.68 -15.91
N GLU A 109 10.51 3.63 -17.20
CA GLU A 109 9.39 2.80 -17.70
C GLU A 109 9.51 1.33 -17.27
N GLY A 110 10.74 0.81 -17.20
CA GLY A 110 11.02 -0.54 -16.73
C GLY A 110 10.64 -0.78 -15.28
N ASP A 111 10.70 0.23 -14.41
CA ASP A 111 10.32 0.09 -12.99
C ASP A 111 8.80 -0.03 -12.85
N PHE A 112 8.04 0.83 -13.55
CA PHE A 112 6.58 0.77 -13.54
C PHE A 112 6.06 -0.54 -14.14
N SER A 113 6.63 -0.97 -15.26
CA SER A 113 6.30 -2.24 -15.90
C SER A 113 6.57 -3.44 -14.98
N LYS A 114 7.70 -3.44 -14.25
CA LYS A 114 8.02 -4.47 -13.25
C LYS A 114 6.98 -4.51 -12.14
N VAL A 115 6.62 -3.35 -11.57
CA VAL A 115 5.60 -3.29 -10.52
C VAL A 115 4.25 -3.76 -11.04
N LYS A 116 3.81 -3.27 -12.19
CA LYS A 116 2.53 -3.68 -12.79
C LYS A 116 2.46 -5.20 -13.02
N ALA A 117 3.57 -5.84 -13.40
CA ALA A 117 3.64 -7.28 -13.62
C ALA A 117 3.48 -8.14 -12.34
N THR A 118 3.67 -7.58 -11.14
CA THR A 118 3.51 -8.32 -9.87
C THR A 118 2.07 -8.29 -9.35
N ALA A 119 1.18 -7.57 -10.04
CA ALA A 119 -0.21 -7.40 -9.64
C ALA A 119 -0.99 -8.72 -9.72
N ALA A 120 -1.72 -9.04 -8.66
CA ALA A 120 -2.51 -10.26 -8.59
C ALA A 120 -3.67 -10.23 -9.60
N SER A 121 -3.78 -11.26 -10.44
CA SER A 121 -4.69 -11.30 -11.60
C SER A 121 -6.03 -12.00 -11.36
N SER A 122 -6.22 -12.64 -10.19
CA SER A 122 -7.47 -13.31 -9.84
C SER A 122 -8.06 -12.79 -8.54
N TYR A 123 -9.25 -12.19 -8.62
CA TYR A 123 -9.89 -11.62 -7.43
C TYR A 123 -10.38 -12.68 -6.46
N ALA A 124 -10.68 -13.91 -6.90
CA ALA A 124 -11.05 -14.96 -5.96
C ALA A 124 -9.88 -15.36 -5.05
N ASP A 125 -8.67 -15.46 -5.61
CA ASP A 125 -7.48 -15.79 -4.83
C ASP A 125 -7.11 -14.66 -3.88
N VAL A 126 -7.16 -13.42 -4.37
CA VAL A 126 -6.97 -12.21 -3.55
C VAL A 126 -7.98 -12.17 -2.40
N VAL A 127 -9.28 -12.35 -2.68
CA VAL A 127 -10.32 -12.35 -1.65
C VAL A 127 -10.11 -13.47 -0.63
N LYS A 128 -9.72 -14.67 -1.08
CA LYS A 128 -9.41 -15.79 -0.17
C LYS A 128 -8.21 -15.47 0.72
N GLN A 129 -7.15 -14.90 0.14
CA GLN A 129 -5.96 -14.46 0.86
C GLN A 129 -6.31 -13.40 1.92
N VAL A 130 -7.04 -12.35 1.53
CA VAL A 130 -7.48 -11.27 2.42
C VAL A 130 -8.34 -11.81 3.56
N LYS A 131 -9.31 -12.69 3.28
CA LYS A 131 -10.12 -13.32 4.32
C LYS A 131 -9.27 -14.12 5.31
N ASN A 132 -8.21 -14.78 4.86
CA ASN A 132 -7.32 -15.52 5.75
C ASN A 132 -6.48 -14.57 6.63
N ILE A 133 -6.00 -13.46 6.07
CA ILE A 133 -5.25 -12.44 6.83
C ILE A 133 -6.15 -11.82 7.91
N ILE A 134 -7.36 -11.37 7.55
CA ILE A 134 -8.26 -10.68 8.48
C ILE A 134 -8.71 -11.59 9.63
N LYS A 135 -8.78 -12.91 9.41
CA LYS A 135 -9.05 -13.90 10.48
C LYS A 135 -7.96 -13.95 11.54
N ASN A 136 -6.70 -13.64 11.21
CA ASN A 136 -5.62 -13.62 12.18
C ASN A 136 -5.81 -12.41 13.12
N PRO A 137 -6.03 -12.61 14.44
CA PRO A 137 -6.26 -11.51 15.38
C PRO A 137 -5.13 -10.49 15.42
N LEU A 138 -3.90 -10.92 15.13
CA LEU A 138 -2.70 -10.10 15.21
C LEU A 138 -2.35 -9.38 13.90
N ALA A 139 -3.02 -9.72 12.80
CA ALA A 139 -2.77 -9.12 11.49
C ALA A 139 -3.43 -7.75 11.35
N ASP A 140 -2.89 -6.96 10.41
CA ASP A 140 -3.55 -5.75 9.94
C ASP A 140 -4.92 -6.12 9.34
N LYS A 141 -5.96 -5.36 9.71
CA LYS A 141 -7.34 -5.61 9.25
C LYS A 141 -7.64 -4.93 7.91
N THR A 142 -6.71 -4.12 7.43
CA THR A 142 -6.78 -3.40 6.17
C THR A 142 -5.58 -3.73 5.29
N PRO A 143 -5.40 -4.99 4.87
CA PRO A 143 -4.26 -5.36 4.02
C PRO A 143 -4.31 -4.59 2.70
N VAL A 144 -3.14 -4.18 2.22
CA VAL A 144 -2.95 -3.44 0.97
C VAL A 144 -2.28 -4.36 -0.05
N LEU A 145 -2.89 -4.51 -1.21
CA LEU A 145 -2.40 -5.39 -2.27
C LEU A 145 -2.39 -4.66 -3.61
N LEU A 146 -1.52 -5.11 -4.51
CA LEU A 146 -1.52 -4.71 -5.90
C LEU A 146 -2.33 -5.73 -6.70
N VAL A 147 -3.37 -5.27 -7.39
CA VAL A 147 -4.28 -6.14 -8.17
C VAL A 147 -4.36 -5.67 -9.61
N ALA A 148 -4.35 -6.60 -10.57
CA ALA A 148 -4.58 -6.27 -11.97
C ALA A 148 -6.08 -6.03 -12.19
N TYR A 149 -6.42 -5.12 -13.07
CA TYR A 149 -7.80 -4.91 -13.51
C TYR A 149 -7.88 -4.76 -15.02
N ARG A 150 -8.98 -5.29 -15.58
CA ARG A 150 -9.34 -5.17 -16.98
C ARG A 150 -10.06 -3.85 -17.26
N SER A 151 -10.95 -3.44 -16.35
CA SER A 151 -11.66 -2.17 -16.41
C SER A 151 -12.04 -1.65 -15.03
N ILE A 152 -12.26 -0.35 -14.93
CA ILE A 152 -12.98 0.28 -13.83
C ILE A 152 -14.39 0.61 -14.31
N ASP A 153 -15.39 -0.03 -13.71
CA ASP A 153 -16.78 0.06 -14.18
C ASP A 153 -17.65 0.83 -13.18
N ARG A 154 -18.67 1.51 -13.71
CA ARG A 154 -19.78 2.04 -12.92
C ARG A 154 -20.95 1.07 -12.95
N THR A 155 -21.32 0.57 -11.78
CA THR A 155 -22.48 -0.31 -11.56
C THR A 155 -23.62 0.45 -10.89
N SER A 156 -24.76 -0.20 -10.67
CA SER A 156 -25.86 0.36 -9.86
C SER A 156 -25.43 0.68 -8.43
N ASP A 157 -24.45 -0.07 -7.91
CA ASP A 157 -24.03 -0.05 -6.51
C ASP A 157 -22.76 0.79 -6.29
N GLY A 158 -22.28 1.47 -7.35
CA GLY A 158 -21.06 2.29 -7.32
C GLY A 158 -19.97 1.81 -8.27
N LEU A 159 -18.75 2.29 -8.05
CA LEU A 159 -17.57 1.93 -8.86
C LEU A 159 -17.02 0.57 -8.45
N CYS A 160 -16.51 -0.19 -9.41
CA CYS A 160 -15.89 -1.49 -9.19
C CYS A 160 -14.67 -1.66 -10.09
N LEU A 161 -13.64 -2.33 -9.59
CA LEU A 161 -12.61 -2.91 -10.45
C LEU A 161 -13.13 -4.24 -11.01
N ARG A 162 -12.83 -4.55 -12.27
CA ARG A 162 -13.13 -5.84 -12.91
C ARG A 162 -11.84 -6.60 -13.21
N ASP A 163 -11.72 -7.86 -12.81
CA ASP A 163 -10.60 -8.72 -13.21
C ASP A 163 -10.79 -9.33 -14.61
N ALA A 164 -9.76 -10.01 -15.12
CA ALA A 164 -9.82 -10.66 -16.44
C ALA A 164 -10.84 -11.82 -16.50
N GLN A 165 -11.32 -12.33 -15.36
CA GLN A 165 -12.36 -13.35 -15.28
C GLN A 165 -13.77 -12.74 -15.12
N GLY A 166 -13.90 -11.41 -15.18
CA GLY A 166 -15.17 -10.70 -15.05
C GLY A 166 -15.66 -10.56 -13.61
N ARG A 167 -14.84 -10.87 -12.60
CA ARG A 167 -15.21 -10.67 -11.20
C ARG A 167 -15.04 -9.22 -10.81
N LEU A 168 -15.95 -8.74 -9.96
CA LEU A 168 -15.97 -7.36 -9.50
C LEU A 168 -15.41 -7.25 -8.09
N LEU A 169 -14.65 -6.19 -7.86
CA LEU A 169 -14.16 -5.76 -6.56
C LEU A 169 -14.70 -4.34 -6.29
N PRO A 170 -15.66 -4.18 -5.38
CA PRO A 170 -16.29 -2.88 -5.12
C PRO A 170 -15.32 -1.85 -4.56
N ILE A 171 -15.31 -0.66 -5.15
CA ILE A 171 -14.57 0.49 -4.64
C ILE A 171 -15.48 1.24 -3.65
N MET A 172 -15.01 1.42 -2.42
CA MET A 172 -15.70 2.22 -1.41
C MET A 172 -14.69 3.08 -0.66
N ASP A 173 -14.95 4.38 -0.61
CA ASP A 173 -14.13 5.32 0.13
C ASP A 173 -14.40 5.18 1.64
N ARG A 174 -13.46 4.56 2.37
CA ARG A 174 -13.61 4.23 3.81
C ARG A 174 -12.46 4.73 4.67
N MET A 175 -11.63 5.65 4.16
CA MET A 175 -10.47 6.12 4.90
C MET A 175 -10.86 6.94 6.13
N PRO A 176 -10.19 6.73 7.29
CA PRO A 176 -10.46 7.47 8.52
C PRO A 176 -10.35 8.99 8.40
N ASN A 177 -9.58 9.48 7.42
CA ASN A 177 -9.40 10.91 7.17
C ASN A 177 -10.44 11.51 6.21
N GLY A 178 -11.44 10.72 5.77
CA GLY A 178 -12.53 11.18 4.91
C GLY A 178 -12.12 11.49 3.47
N ARG A 179 -10.93 11.08 3.02
CA ARG A 179 -10.51 11.31 1.63
C ARG A 179 -11.20 10.34 0.68
N GLU A 180 -11.96 10.92 -0.25
CA GLU A 180 -12.63 10.20 -1.32
C GLU A 180 -11.73 10.12 -2.56
N THR A 181 -11.59 8.92 -3.14
CA THR A 181 -10.81 8.67 -4.35
C THR A 181 -11.70 8.30 -5.54
N ALA A 182 -12.95 7.88 -5.29
CA ALA A 182 -13.87 7.47 -6.33
C ALA A 182 -14.18 8.61 -7.32
N SER A 183 -14.29 9.84 -6.83
CA SER A 183 -14.54 11.04 -7.66
C SER A 183 -13.36 11.40 -8.56
N LEU A 184 -12.12 11.03 -8.18
CA LEU A 184 -10.92 11.31 -8.97
C LEU A 184 -10.84 10.47 -10.25
N ILE A 185 -11.54 9.33 -10.28
CA ILE A 185 -11.56 8.42 -11.43
C ILE A 185 -12.14 9.10 -12.68
N GLU A 186 -13.06 10.05 -12.52
CA GLU A 186 -13.68 10.78 -13.64
C GLU A 186 -12.70 11.67 -14.40
N TRP A 187 -11.53 11.96 -13.82
CA TRP A 187 -10.48 12.78 -14.42
C TRP A 187 -9.40 11.96 -15.14
N LEU A 188 -9.51 10.63 -15.11
CA LEU A 188 -8.54 9.73 -15.72
C LEU A 188 -8.87 9.49 -17.20
N GLY A 189 -7.84 9.34 -18.03
CA GLY A 189 -8.00 9.00 -19.44
C GLY A 189 -8.35 7.52 -19.62
N GLU A 190 -8.98 7.15 -20.75
CA GLU A 190 -9.40 5.76 -21.04
C GLU A 190 -8.27 4.73 -20.90
N LYS A 191 -7.03 5.13 -21.23
CA LYS A 191 -5.83 4.29 -21.11
C LYS A 191 -5.49 3.93 -19.66
N ASP A 192 -5.85 4.79 -18.71
CA ASP A 192 -5.61 4.54 -17.28
C ASP A 192 -6.75 3.70 -16.68
N LEU A 193 -7.90 3.61 -17.36
CA LEU A 193 -9.09 2.90 -16.87
C LEU A 193 -9.15 1.43 -17.31
N SER A 194 -8.18 0.96 -18.11
CA SER A 194 -8.17 -0.40 -18.64
C SER A 194 -6.78 -1.02 -18.65
N ASP A 195 -6.72 -2.32 -18.34
CA ASP A 195 -5.50 -3.15 -18.41
C ASP A 195 -4.29 -2.62 -17.62
N GLN A 196 -4.53 -2.11 -16.41
CA GLN A 196 -3.49 -1.64 -15.49
C GLN A 196 -3.48 -2.40 -14.17
N ALA A 197 -2.60 -2.00 -13.26
CA ALA A 197 -2.58 -2.46 -11.88
C ALA A 197 -3.06 -1.36 -10.93
N ALA A 198 -3.77 -1.76 -9.88
CA ALA A 198 -4.29 -0.88 -8.85
C ALA A 198 -3.72 -1.27 -7.49
N LEU A 199 -3.16 -0.30 -6.76
CA LEU A 199 -2.89 -0.47 -5.34
C LEU A 199 -4.20 -0.24 -4.60
N VAL A 200 -4.63 -1.24 -3.83
CA VAL A 200 -5.92 -1.23 -3.14
C VAL A 200 -5.76 -1.60 -1.67
N MET A 201 -6.41 -0.85 -0.79
CA MET A 201 -6.53 -1.19 0.62
C MET A 201 -7.87 -1.85 0.88
N PHE A 202 -7.84 -3.08 1.38
CA PHE A 202 -9.06 -3.82 1.68
C PHE A 202 -9.71 -3.31 2.97
N SER A 203 -11.04 -3.30 2.97
CA SER A 203 -11.85 -3.08 4.16
C SER A 203 -12.91 -4.17 4.22
N HIS A 204 -13.20 -4.65 5.42
CA HIS A 204 -14.28 -5.58 5.67
C HIS A 204 -15.42 -4.86 6.39
N GLY A 205 -16.55 -4.69 5.70
CA GLY A 205 -17.77 -4.22 6.34
C GLY A 205 -18.28 -5.28 7.30
N LEU A 206 -18.29 -4.97 8.59
CA LEU A 206 -18.83 -5.90 9.59
C LEU A 206 -20.35 -6.01 9.50
N ASP A 207 -21.02 -4.95 9.04
CA ASP A 207 -22.48 -4.87 8.96
C ASP A 207 -23.05 -5.67 7.77
N ASP A 208 -22.36 -5.68 6.63
CA ASP A 208 -22.79 -6.36 5.41
C ASP A 208 -21.94 -7.60 5.06
N ASN A 209 -20.88 -7.86 5.82
CA ASN A 209 -19.91 -8.94 5.62
C ASN A 209 -19.31 -8.92 4.20
N ARG A 210 -19.23 -7.72 3.59
CA ARG A 210 -18.68 -7.53 2.25
C ARG A 210 -17.25 -6.99 2.35
N LEU A 211 -16.41 -7.52 1.46
CA LEU A 211 -15.10 -6.93 1.20
C LEU A 211 -15.25 -5.85 0.13
N SER A 212 -14.65 -4.71 0.41
CA SER A 212 -14.50 -3.61 -0.52
C SER A 212 -13.07 -3.12 -0.49
N VAL A 213 -12.73 -2.23 -1.43
CA VAL A 213 -11.41 -1.61 -1.48
C VAL A 213 -11.49 -0.11 -1.53
N GLN A 214 -10.55 0.52 -0.85
CA GLN A 214 -10.12 1.87 -1.15
C GLN A 214 -9.11 1.80 -2.30
N LEU A 215 -9.36 2.52 -3.39
CA LEU A 215 -8.38 2.65 -4.47
C LEU A 215 -7.33 3.70 -4.05
N MET A 216 -6.05 3.32 -4.03
CA MET A 216 -4.98 4.19 -3.53
C MET A 216 -4.16 4.80 -4.67
N SER A 217 -3.83 3.99 -5.67
CA SER A 217 -3.13 4.42 -6.86
C SER A 217 -3.32 3.45 -8.03
N ILE A 218 -3.03 3.93 -9.23
CA ILE A 218 -2.98 3.15 -10.46
C ILE A 218 -1.52 3.14 -10.96
N VAL A 219 -1.02 1.96 -11.31
CA VAL A 219 0.30 1.75 -11.90
C VAL A 219 0.10 1.40 -13.37
N THR A 220 0.56 2.30 -14.25
CA THR A 220 0.59 2.07 -15.70
C THR A 220 1.97 1.56 -16.14
N ASP A 221 2.17 1.34 -17.44
CA ASP A 221 3.50 0.96 -17.96
C ASP A 221 4.53 2.10 -17.85
N ASN A 222 4.10 3.34 -17.56
CA ASN A 222 4.98 4.51 -17.61
C ASN A 222 4.87 5.50 -16.44
N ARG A 223 3.89 5.35 -15.54
CA ARG A 223 3.77 6.22 -14.35
C ARG A 223 2.92 5.59 -13.26
N ILE A 224 2.95 6.23 -12.09
CA ILE A 224 2.02 5.98 -10.99
C ILE A 224 1.08 7.18 -10.87
N ILE A 225 -0.22 6.91 -10.88
CA ILE A 225 -1.27 7.89 -10.62
C ILE A 225 -1.73 7.71 -9.18
N ARG A 226 -1.27 8.58 -8.29
CA ARG A 226 -1.64 8.53 -6.86
C ARG A 226 -2.97 9.25 -6.66
N LEU A 227 -3.94 8.51 -6.13
CA LEU A 227 -5.27 9.03 -5.80
C LEU A 227 -5.34 9.38 -4.31
N LEU A 228 -4.49 8.75 -3.51
CA LEU A 228 -4.22 9.09 -2.12
C LEU A 228 -2.79 9.63 -1.99
N TYR A 229 -2.69 10.89 -1.55
CA TYR A 229 -1.47 11.69 -1.33
C TYR A 229 -1.60 12.51 -0.04
#